data_AF-A0A396KIV2-F1
#
_entry.id   AF-A0A396KIV2-F1
#
_cell.length_a   1.000
_cell.length_b   1.000
_cell.length_c   1.000
_cell.angle_alpha   90.00
_cell.angle_beta   90.00
_cell.angle_gamma   90.00
#
_symmetry.space_group_name_H-M   'P 1'
#
loop_
_entity.id
_entity.type
_entity.pdbx_description
1 polymer ?
#
loop_
_entity_poly.entity_id
_entity_poly.type
_entity_poly.pdbx_seq_one_letter_code
_entity_poly.pdbx_strand_id
1 'polypeptide(L)' 'MIAVGRYDKDIEENPYLGEHSKFTMQFARDHGITMEEAYKHPVVKAHKEDLRHLTECYKFANGNMRLN' A
#
# COMPACT_ATOMS: atom_id res chain seq x y z
N MET A 1 -19.73 13.73 -4.06
CA MET A 1 -19.75 13.01 -2.78
C MET A 1 -18.47 12.21 -2.70
N ILE A 2 -17.57 12.54 -1.77
CA ILE A 2 -16.35 11.75 -1.54
C ILE A 2 -16.82 10.53 -0.77
N ALA A 3 -16.76 9.35 -1.39
CA ALA A 3 -17.03 8.10 -0.68
C ALA A 3 -16.02 8.01 0.47
N VAL A 4 -16.52 8.07 1.70
CA VAL A 4 -15.73 7.73 2.88
C VAL A 4 -15.42 6.25 2.71
N GLY A 5 -14.15 5.94 2.39
CA GLY A 5 -13.70 4.59 2.04
C GLY A 5 -14.26 3.56 3.01
N ARG A 6 -14.87 2.52 2.47
CA ARG A 6 -15.52 1.49 3.28
C ARG A 6 -14.41 0.67 3.94
N TYR A 7 -14.23 0.83 5.26
CA TYR A 7 -13.26 0.03 6.00
C TYR A 7 -13.63 -1.46 5.92
N ASP A 8 -12.80 -2.23 5.21
CA ASP A 8 -13.00 -3.65 4.96
C ASP A 8 -12.03 -4.48 5.82
N LYS A 9 -12.56 -4.94 6.96
CA LYS A 9 -11.84 -5.75 7.96
C LYS A 9 -11.24 -7.03 7.37
N ASP A 10 -11.87 -7.63 6.36
CA ASP A 10 -11.37 -8.83 5.68
C ASP A 10 -10.06 -8.59 4.91
N ILE A 11 -9.84 -7.37 4.42
CA ILE A 11 -8.59 -6.98 3.77
C ILE A 11 -7.52 -6.71 4.82
N GLU A 12 -7.85 -5.91 5.84
CA GLU A 12 -6.87 -5.50 6.85
C GLU A 12 -6.36 -6.70 7.66
N GLU A 13 -7.24 -7.62 8.06
CA GLU A 13 -6.87 -8.77 8.86
C GLU A 13 -6.30 -9.93 8.03
N ASN A 14 -6.22 -9.80 6.70
CA ASN A 14 -5.71 -10.86 5.85
C ASN A 14 -4.19 -11.10 6.08
N PRO A 15 -3.78 -12.27 6.60
CA PRO A 15 -2.39 -12.54 6.90
C PRO A 15 -1.54 -12.83 5.66
N TYR A 16 -2.18 -13.09 4.51
CA TYR A 16 -1.51 -13.41 3.24
C TYR A 16 -1.24 -12.17 2.38
N LEU A 17 -1.78 -11.00 2.76
CA LEU A 17 -1.56 -9.76 2.04
C LEU A 17 -0.51 -8.91 2.75
N GLY A 18 0.49 -8.46 2.00
CA GLY A 18 1.37 -7.38 2.45
C GLY A 18 0.64 -6.03 2.45
N GLU A 19 1.18 -5.06 3.18
CA GLU A 19 0.57 -3.74 3.38
C GLU A 19 0.19 -3.03 2.07
N HIS A 20 1.09 -3.06 1.09
CA HIS A 20 0.81 -2.49 -0.23
C HIS A 20 -0.34 -3.18 -0.96
N SER A 21 -0.45 -4.50 -0.84
CA SER A 21 -1.52 -5.29 -1.46
C SER A 21 -2.86 -5.01 -0.79
N LYS A 22 -2.88 -4.83 0.54
CA LYS A 22 -4.07 -4.43 1.30
C LYS A 22 -4.57 -3.06 0.83
N PHE A 23 -3.68 -2.07 0.78
CA PHE A 23 -3.98 -0.73 0.27
C PHE A 23 -4.54 -0.77 -1.15
N THR A 24 -3.88 -1.53 -2.06
CA THR A 24 -4.31 -1.64 -3.45
C THR A 24 -5.68 -2.29 -3.59
N MET A 25 -5.97 -3.30 -2.77
CA MET A 25 -7.27 -3.98 -2.77
C MET A 25 -8.39 -3.08 -2.26
N GLN A 26 -8.13 -2.34 -1.18
CA GLN A 26 -9.07 -1.35 -0.68
C GLN A 26 -9.33 -0.26 -1.73
N PHE A 27 -8.27 0.28 -2.34
CA PHE A 27 -8.37 1.27 -3.40
C PHE A 27 -9.20 0.75 -4.60
N ALA A 28 -8.95 -0.48 -5.03
CA ALA A 28 -9.70 -1.09 -6.13
C ALA A 28 -11.20 -1.19 -5.80
N ARG A 29 -11.55 -1.61 -4.58
CA ARG A 29 -12.94 -1.70 -4.11
C ARG A 29 -13.62 -0.34 -4.01
N ASP A 30 -12.98 0.64 -3.37
CA ASP A 30 -13.54 1.98 -3.17
C ASP A 30 -13.82 2.70 -4.49
N HIS A 31 -13.02 2.40 -5.52
CA HIS A 31 -13.16 2.98 -6.86
C HIS A 31 -13.94 2.09 -7.85
N GLY A 32 -14.35 0.88 -7.45
CA GLY A 32 -15.07 -0.05 -8.31
C GLY A 32 -14.28 -0.51 -9.53
N ILE A 33 -12.95 -0.60 -9.41
CA ILE A 33 -12.02 -0.99 -10.49
C ILE A 33 -11.37 -2.34 -10.17
N THR A 34 -10.71 -2.92 -11.18
CA THR A 34 -9.91 -4.13 -10.98
C THR A 34 -8.61 -3.83 -10.23
N MET A 35 -8.01 -4.86 -9.61
CA MET A 35 -6.68 -4.76 -9.01
C MET A 35 -5.61 -4.31 -10.01
N GLU A 36 -5.71 -4.78 -11.26
CA GLU A 36 -4.75 -4.42 -12.31
C GLU A 36 -4.82 -2.93 -12.65
N GLU A 37 -6.03 -2.36 -12.72
CA GLU A 37 -6.24 -0.93 -12.91
C GLU A 37 -5.76 -0.12 -11.70
N ALA A 38 -6.02 -0.61 -10.48
CA ALA A 38 -5.55 0.01 -9.25
C ALA A 38 -4.01 0.10 -9.22
N TYR A 39 -3.29 -0.97 -9.58
CA TYR A 39 -1.82 -0.94 -9.67
C TYR A 39 -1.25 0.06 -10.67
N LYS A 40 -2.04 0.45 -11.68
CA LYS A 40 -1.65 1.48 -12.65
C LYS A 40 -1.87 2.90 -12.11
N HIS A 41 -2.68 3.07 -11.07
CA HIS A 41 -3.05 4.37 -10.51
C HIS A 41 -1.87 5.08 -9.81
N PRO A 42 -1.66 6.39 -10.02
CA PRO A 42 -0.54 7.13 -9.44
C PRO A 42 -0.48 7.06 -7.90
N VAL A 43 -1.64 7.10 -7.24
CA VAL A 43 -1.72 7.03 -5.76
C VAL A 43 -1.22 5.69 -5.23
N VAL A 44 -1.59 4.58 -5.89
CA VAL A 44 -1.12 3.24 -5.51
C VAL A 44 0.38 3.12 -5.73
N LYS A 45 0.91 3.67 -6.82
CA LYS A 45 2.35 3.71 -7.07
C LYS A 45 3.10 4.53 -6.02
N ALA A 46 2.61 5.71 -5.67
CA ALA A 46 3.20 6.55 -4.62
C ALA A 46 3.25 5.82 -3.27
N HIS A 47 2.17 5.15 -2.87
CA HIS A 47 2.15 4.36 -1.64
C HIS A 47 3.25 3.27 -1.61
N LYS A 48 3.54 2.63 -2.75
CA LYS A 48 4.64 1.65 -2.83
C LYS A 48 6.00 2.31 -2.57
N GLU A 49 6.21 3.49 -3.14
CA GLU A 49 7.44 4.26 -2.96
C GLU A 49 7.60 4.74 -1.52
N ASP A 50 6.51 5.19 -0.88
CA ASP A 50 6.52 5.59 0.53
C ASP A 50 6.91 4.43 1.45
N LEU A 51 6.35 3.24 1.23
CA LEU A 51 6.73 2.04 1.99
C LEU A 51 8.20 1.65 1.79
N ARG A 52 8.71 1.80 0.56
CA ARG A 52 10.13 1.59 0.26
C ARG A 52 10.99 2.57 1.05
N HIS A 53 10.64 3.85 1.01
CA HIS A 53 11.39 4.89 1.71
C HIS A 53 11.34 4.71 3.23
N LEU A 54 10.17 4.37 3.80
CA LEU A 54 10.04 4.05 5.22
C LEU A 54 10.94 2.86 5.61
N THR A 55 11.03 1.85 4.75
CA THR A 55 11.91 0.70 4.96
C THR A 55 13.39 1.12 4.94
N GLU A 56 13.78 2.03 4.05
CA GLU A 56 15.12 2.61 4.00
C GLU A 56 15.41 3.40 5.28
N CYS A 57 14.52 4.30 5.69
CA CYS A 57 14.66 5.05 6.94
C CYS A 57 14.80 4.12 8.15
N TYR A 58 13.99 3.06 8.23
CA TYR A 58 14.08 2.06 9.29
C TYR A 58 15.44 1.36 9.29
N LYS A 59 15.95 0.93 8.13
CA LYS A 59 17.28 0.31 8.03
C LYS A 59 18.39 1.27 8.42
N PHE A 60 18.29 2.53 8.00
CA PHE A 60 19.24 3.58 8.36
C PHE A 60 19.27 3.81 9.88
N ALA A 61 18.10 4.02 10.49
CA ALA A 61 17.98 4.25 11.93
C ALA A 61 18.51 3.09 12.77
N ASN A 62 18.43 1.85 12.27
CA ASN A 62 18.91 0.66 12.95
C ASN A 62 20.35 0.23 12.54
N GLY A 63 21.09 1.07 11.80
CA GLY A 63 22.47 0.76 11.39
C GLY A 63 22.62 -0.40 10.41
N ASN A 64 21.52 -0.85 9.79
CA ASN A 64 21.46 -2.00 8.87
C ASN A 64 21.47 -1.57 7.39
N MET A 65 21.66 -0.29 7.10
CA MET A 65 21.77 0.23 5.74
C MET A 65 23.21 0.10 5.23
N ARG A 66 23.42 -0.73 4.20
CA ARG A 66 24.65 -0.68 3.41
C ARG A 66 24.50 0.44 2.38
N LEU A 67 25.22 1.54 2.61
CA LEU A 67 25.47 2.54 1.58
C LEU A 67 26.45 1.89 0.59
N ASN A 68 25.94 1.50 -0.58
CA ASN A 68 26.79 1.14 -1.72
C ASN A 68 27.20 2.41 -2.46
#